data_AF-A0A534PEM6-F1
#
_entry.id   AF-A0A534PEM6-F1
#
_cell.length_a   1.000
_cell.length_b   1.000
_cell.length_c   1.000
_cell.angle_alpha   90.00
_cell.angle_beta   90.00
_cell.angle_gamma   90.00
#
_symmetry.space_group_name_H-M   'P 1'
#
loop_
_entity.id
_entity.type
_entity.pdbx_description
1 polymer ?
#
loop_
_entity_poly.entity_id
_entity_poly.type
_entity_poly.pdbx_seq_one_letter_code
_entity_poly.pdbx_strand_id
1 'polypeptide(L)'
;MQQGFAYASQNKGVLNLTLVAVSPTPPADPLACRLNPASPVWVHFFDNDAGHPFTDWAPRMVQGATLARVGVRAHYGHSPRHTFAVGTSNGGYQVRRAVESAPELFDGGVDWEGTFVDAGAPNILTDLPPAILNFPDYAASGFSPNSTAAKNIVAAGYPPDIVSGSVSLWGLYNAQ
;
A
#
# COMPACT_ATOMS: atom_id res chain seq x y z
N MET A 1 17.99 -11.64 -14.10
CA MET A 1 18.33 -12.95 -14.68
C MET A 1 17.34 -13.97 -14.12
N GLN A 2 16.72 -14.81 -14.95
CA GLN A 2 15.69 -15.76 -14.53
C GLN A 2 16.38 -16.99 -13.90
N GLN A 3 16.34 -17.13 -12.57
CA GLN A 3 17.12 -18.14 -11.82
C GLN A 3 16.47 -19.54 -11.86
N GLY A 4 15.93 -19.95 -13.00
CA GLY A 4 15.18 -21.21 -13.14
C GLY A 4 13.75 -21.19 -12.58
N PHE A 5 13.23 -20.02 -12.20
CA PHE A 5 11.85 -19.86 -11.72
C PHE A 5 10.92 -19.38 -12.85
N ALA A 6 9.68 -19.87 -12.81
CA ALA A 6 8.56 -19.22 -13.47
C ALA A 6 8.00 -18.13 -12.54
N TYR A 7 7.80 -16.93 -13.07
CA TYR A 7 7.29 -15.78 -12.31
C TYR A 7 5.88 -15.44 -12.76
N ALA A 8 5.02 -15.10 -11.80
CA ALA A 8 3.67 -14.62 -12.04
C ALA A 8 3.36 -13.45 -11.10
N SER A 9 2.51 -12.53 -11.54
CA SER A 9 2.05 -11.39 -10.77
C SER A 9 0.58 -11.11 -11.06
N GLN A 10 -0.05 -10.30 -10.22
CA GLN A 10 -1.45 -9.89 -10.34
C GLN A 10 -1.61 -8.43 -9.88
N ASN A 11 -2.65 -7.76 -10.36
CA ASN A 11 -2.94 -6.33 -10.11
C ASN A 11 -4.08 -6.13 -9.10
N LYS A 12 -4.25 -7.06 -8.17
CA LYS A 12 -5.30 -7.14 -7.15
C LYS A 12 -6.72 -7.26 -7.73
N GLY A 13 -6.83 -7.52 -9.04
CA GLY A 13 -8.10 -7.58 -9.75
C GLY A 13 -8.73 -6.21 -10.00
N VAL A 14 -7.97 -5.12 -9.90
CA VAL A 14 -8.45 -3.75 -10.11
C VAL A 14 -7.49 -2.99 -11.03
N LEU A 15 -8.04 -2.07 -11.83
CA LEU A 15 -7.22 -1.15 -12.63
C LEU A 15 -6.56 -0.12 -11.72
N ASN A 16 -5.53 0.56 -12.22
CA ASN A 16 -4.79 1.53 -11.41
C ASN A 16 -5.62 2.81 -11.15
N LEU A 17 -5.69 3.67 -12.16
CA LEU A 17 -6.37 4.95 -12.07
C LEU A 17 -6.82 5.43 -13.44
N THR A 18 -7.71 6.42 -13.46
CA THR A 18 -8.04 7.22 -14.65
C THR A 18 -7.78 8.70 -14.40
N LEU A 19 -7.46 9.44 -15.48
CA LEU A 19 -7.37 10.89 -15.44
C LEU A 19 -8.79 11.46 -15.36
N VAL A 20 -9.03 12.31 -14.36
CA VAL A 20 -10.31 13.01 -14.20
C VAL A 20 -10.24 14.39 -14.85
N ALA A 21 -9.22 15.18 -14.51
CA ALA A 21 -9.05 16.54 -15.03
C ALA A 21 -7.63 17.07 -14.82
N VAL A 22 -7.30 18.12 -15.57
CA VAL A 22 -6.17 19.02 -15.26
C VAL A 22 -6.76 20.38 -14.90
N SER A 23 -6.80 20.71 -13.61
CA SER A 23 -7.54 21.88 -13.10
C SER A 23 -6.95 22.39 -11.78
N PRO A 24 -6.89 23.73 -11.56
CA PRO A 24 -6.51 24.30 -10.26
C PRO A 24 -7.57 24.05 -9.18
N THR A 25 -8.83 23.83 -9.57
CA THR A 25 -9.95 23.56 -8.67
C THR A 25 -10.34 22.08 -8.69
N PRO A 26 -10.87 21.53 -7.57
CA PRO A 26 -11.36 20.15 -7.52
C PRO A 26 -12.44 19.86 -8.58
N PRO A 27 -12.43 18.67 -9.21
CA PRO A 27 -13.48 18.23 -10.11
C PRO A 27 -14.76 17.82 -9.36
N ALA A 28 -15.83 17.51 -10.10
CA ALA A 28 -17.11 17.08 -9.52
C ALA A 28 -17.07 15.66 -8.92
N ASP A 29 -16.11 14.84 -9.33
CA ASP A 29 -15.91 13.48 -8.80
C ASP A 29 -15.46 13.56 -7.33
N PRO A 30 -16.25 13.05 -6.38
CA PRO A 30 -15.96 13.14 -4.96
C PRO A 30 -14.81 12.23 -4.51
N LEU A 31 -14.40 11.24 -5.32
CA LEU A 31 -13.29 10.34 -5.03
C LEU A 31 -11.99 10.74 -5.75
N ALA A 32 -12.03 11.79 -6.56
CA ALA A 32 -10.85 12.29 -7.24
C ALA A 32 -9.86 12.92 -6.26
N CYS A 33 -8.59 12.57 -6.42
CA CYS A 33 -7.48 13.15 -5.65
C CYS A 33 -6.36 13.62 -6.58
N ARG A 34 -5.46 14.45 -6.06
CA ARG A 34 -4.27 14.87 -6.80
C ARG A 34 -3.18 13.83 -6.65
N LEU A 35 -2.37 13.61 -7.68
CA LEU A 35 -1.19 12.73 -7.61
C LEU A 35 -0.16 13.17 -6.56
N ASN A 36 -0.12 14.47 -6.26
CA ASN A 36 0.56 15.04 -5.10
C ASN A 36 -0.11 16.39 -4.76
N PRO A 37 0.10 16.96 -3.56
CA PRO A 37 -0.60 18.17 -3.12
C PRO A 37 -0.51 19.37 -4.08
N ALA A 38 0.62 19.53 -4.77
CA ALA A 38 0.89 20.63 -5.70
C ALA A 38 0.45 20.35 -7.16
N SER A 39 0.07 19.11 -7.49
CA SER A 39 -0.27 18.73 -8.86
C SER A 39 -1.63 19.31 -9.29
N PRO A 40 -1.74 19.90 -10.50
CA PRO A 40 -3.03 20.24 -11.10
C PRO A 40 -3.75 19.02 -11.68
N VAL A 41 -3.10 17.85 -11.68
CA VAL A 41 -3.63 16.60 -12.26
C VAL A 41 -4.44 15.86 -11.21
N TRP A 42 -5.72 15.67 -11.51
CA TRP A 42 -6.68 14.92 -10.72
C TRP A 42 -6.89 13.53 -11.30
N VAL A 43 -6.81 12.53 -10.45
CA VAL A 43 -7.00 11.11 -10.79
C VAL A 43 -8.07 10.50 -9.92
N HIS A 44 -8.71 9.47 -10.45
CA HIS A 44 -9.59 8.58 -9.71
C HIS A 44 -8.91 7.21 -9.66
N PHE A 45 -8.62 6.71 -8.45
CA PHE A 45 -8.12 5.35 -8.26
C PHE A 45 -9.30 4.38 -8.20
N PHE A 46 -9.32 3.38 -9.08
CA PHE A 46 -10.41 2.39 -9.09
C PHE A 46 -10.48 1.59 -7.78
N ASP A 47 -9.39 1.52 -7.02
CA ASP A 47 -9.34 0.88 -5.69
C ASP A 47 -10.20 1.65 -4.65
N ASN A 48 -10.59 2.91 -4.93
CA ASN A 48 -11.48 3.70 -4.07
C ASN A 48 -12.97 3.47 -4.39
N ASP A 49 -13.29 2.81 -5.50
CA ASP A 49 -14.66 2.50 -5.87
C ASP A 49 -15.28 1.47 -4.92
N ALA A 50 -16.61 1.48 -4.83
CA ALA A 50 -17.34 0.49 -4.06
C ALA A 50 -17.08 -0.93 -4.61
N GLY A 51 -16.82 -1.87 -3.70
CA GLY A 51 -16.58 -3.28 -4.09
C GLY A 51 -15.12 -3.66 -4.29
N HIS A 52 -14.18 -2.79 -3.93
CA HIS A 52 -12.73 -3.09 -3.93
C HIS A 52 -12.13 -3.10 -2.52
N PRO A 53 -12.65 -3.90 -1.57
CA PRO A 53 -12.02 -3.97 -0.25
C PRO A 53 -10.64 -4.61 -0.36
N PHE A 54 -9.64 -4.04 0.33
CA PHE A 54 -8.27 -4.56 0.28
C PHE A 54 -8.14 -6.03 0.75
N THR A 55 -9.12 -6.54 1.50
CA THR A 55 -9.22 -7.95 1.89
C THR A 55 -9.30 -8.90 0.69
N ASP A 56 -9.74 -8.41 -0.48
CA ASP A 56 -9.79 -9.19 -1.72
C ASP A 56 -8.40 -9.47 -2.32
N TRP A 57 -7.37 -8.73 -1.90
CA TRP A 57 -6.02 -8.91 -2.45
C TRP A 57 -5.48 -10.32 -2.18
N ALA A 58 -5.79 -10.93 -1.03
CA ALA A 58 -5.32 -12.27 -0.69
C ALA A 58 -5.98 -13.36 -1.57
N PRO A 59 -7.31 -13.43 -1.71
CA PRO A 59 -7.95 -14.31 -2.70
C PRO A 59 -7.41 -14.13 -4.13
N ARG A 60 -7.09 -12.90 -4.54
CA ARG A 60 -6.52 -12.61 -5.87
C ARG A 60 -5.11 -13.16 -6.03
N MET A 61 -4.29 -13.10 -4.98
CA MET A 61 -2.96 -13.71 -4.95
C MET A 61 -3.05 -15.24 -5.10
N VAL A 62 -3.99 -15.87 -4.39
CA VAL A 62 -4.26 -17.32 -4.50
C VAL A 62 -4.70 -17.69 -5.93
N GLN A 63 -5.66 -16.94 -6.50
CA GLN A 63 -6.11 -17.14 -7.89
C GLN A 63 -4.96 -17.02 -8.90
N GLY A 64 -4.12 -15.99 -8.74
CA GLY A 64 -2.93 -15.79 -9.58
C GLY A 64 -1.97 -16.97 -9.53
N ALA A 65 -1.67 -17.48 -8.32
CA ALA A 65 -0.81 -18.64 -8.15
C ALA A 65 -1.41 -19.93 -8.73
N THR A 66 -2.71 -20.17 -8.56
CA THR A 66 -3.41 -21.32 -9.16
C THR A 66 -3.32 -21.29 -10.68
N LEU A 67 -3.61 -20.14 -11.31
CA LEU A 67 -3.50 -19.97 -12.76
C LEU A 67 -2.05 -20.12 -13.23
N ALA A 68 -1.08 -19.61 -12.47
CA ALA A 68 0.33 -19.79 -12.78
C ALA A 68 0.75 -21.27 -12.77
N ARG A 69 0.29 -22.08 -11.81
CA ARG A 69 0.57 -23.53 -11.80
C ARG A 69 0.00 -24.24 -13.03
N VAL A 70 -1.20 -23.84 -13.48
CA VAL A 70 -1.79 -24.35 -14.72
C VAL A 70 -0.94 -23.96 -15.93
N GLY A 71 -0.51 -22.68 -16.01
CA GLY A 71 0.36 -22.19 -17.07
C GLY A 71 1.71 -22.92 -17.13
N VAL A 72 2.35 -23.12 -15.98
CA VAL A 72 3.60 -23.90 -15.85
C VAL A 72 3.39 -25.33 -16.34
N ARG A 73 2.31 -26.01 -15.92
CA ARG A 73 2.02 -27.37 -16.37
C ARG A 73 1.75 -27.45 -17.87
N ALA A 74 0.98 -26.51 -18.41
CA ALA A 74 0.67 -26.47 -19.83
C ALA A 74 1.93 -26.22 -20.69
N HIS A 75 2.86 -25.42 -20.19
CA HIS A 75 4.07 -25.07 -20.93
C HIS A 75 5.19 -26.12 -20.79
N TYR A 76 5.44 -26.63 -19.58
CA TYR A 76 6.55 -27.54 -19.27
C TYR A 76 6.15 -29.02 -19.17
N GLY A 77 4.86 -29.36 -19.26
CA GLY A 77 4.36 -30.73 -19.17
C GLY A 77 4.27 -31.30 -17.75
N HIS A 78 4.68 -30.54 -16.73
CA HIS A 78 4.60 -30.94 -15.32
C HIS A 78 4.28 -29.76 -14.40
N SER A 79 3.68 -30.04 -13.24
CA SER A 79 3.44 -29.02 -12.21
C SER A 79 4.77 -28.52 -11.62
N PRO A 80 4.82 -27.27 -11.08
CA PRO A 80 6.00 -26.81 -10.36
C PRO A 80 6.24 -27.69 -9.14
N ARG A 81 7.52 -27.92 -8.81
CA ARG A 81 7.93 -28.69 -7.62
C ARG A 81 7.65 -27.91 -6.33
N HIS A 82 7.87 -26.60 -6.36
CA HIS A 82 7.63 -25.69 -5.26
C HIS A 82 7.03 -24.38 -5.78
N THR A 83 6.17 -23.75 -4.99
CA THR A 83 5.55 -22.46 -5.23
C THR A 83 5.86 -21.53 -4.07
N PHE A 84 6.52 -20.40 -4.35
CA PHE A 84 6.88 -19.42 -3.32
C PHE A 84 6.17 -18.09 -3.58
N ALA A 85 5.70 -17.45 -2.51
CA ALA A 85 5.18 -16.09 -2.55
C ALA A 85 6.27 -15.09 -2.12
N VAL A 86 6.42 -13.96 -2.81
CA VAL A 86 7.42 -12.93 -2.47
C VAL A 86 6.79 -11.56 -2.62
N GLY A 87 7.02 -10.67 -1.65
CA GLY A 87 6.43 -9.34 -1.66
C GLY A 87 7.05 -8.40 -0.64
N THR A 88 6.99 -7.11 -0.96
CA THR A 88 7.41 -6.01 -0.08
C THR A 88 6.23 -5.09 0.23
N SER A 89 6.21 -4.45 1.41
CA SER A 89 5.15 -3.49 1.79
C SER A 89 3.74 -4.13 1.70
N ASN A 90 2.81 -3.57 0.92
CA ASN A 90 1.50 -4.19 0.68
C ASN A 90 1.60 -5.56 -0.04
N GLY A 91 2.71 -5.85 -0.70
CA GLY A 91 3.03 -7.19 -1.21
C GLY A 91 3.34 -8.18 -0.10
N GLY A 92 4.01 -7.74 0.98
CA GLY A 92 4.28 -8.57 2.15
C GLY A 92 3.01 -8.99 2.88
N TYR A 93 2.05 -8.07 3.04
CA TYR A 93 0.69 -8.39 3.50
C TYR A 93 0.06 -9.52 2.68
N GLN A 94 0.12 -9.43 1.35
CA GLN A 94 -0.43 -10.44 0.45
C GLN A 94 0.28 -11.79 0.60
N VAL A 95 1.62 -11.80 0.76
CA VAL A 95 2.40 -13.02 1.02
C VAL A 95 1.91 -13.70 2.29
N ARG A 96 1.87 -12.96 3.41
CA ARG A 96 1.42 -13.50 4.71
C ARG A 96 0.03 -14.10 4.58
N ARG A 97 -0.93 -13.34 4.05
CA ARG A 97 -2.32 -13.80 3.91
C ARG A 97 -2.47 -14.98 2.95
N ALA A 98 -1.70 -15.03 1.87
CA ALA A 98 -1.75 -16.14 0.91
C ALA A 98 -1.21 -17.45 1.53
N VAL A 99 -0.10 -17.39 2.25
CA VAL A 99 0.48 -18.57 2.92
C VAL A 99 -0.42 -19.05 4.08
N GLU A 100 -1.01 -18.13 4.84
CA GLU A 100 -1.95 -18.47 5.92
C GLU A 100 -3.27 -19.08 5.42
N SER A 101 -3.80 -18.60 4.29
CA SER A 101 -5.12 -19.01 3.79
C SER A 101 -5.11 -20.15 2.77
N ALA A 102 -3.96 -20.41 2.12
CA ALA A 102 -3.80 -21.50 1.15
C ALA A 102 -2.45 -22.22 1.36
N PRO A 103 -2.21 -22.82 2.54
CA PRO A 103 -0.93 -23.45 2.87
C PRO A 103 -0.58 -24.65 1.96
N GLU A 104 -1.57 -25.26 1.30
CA GLU A 104 -1.37 -26.32 0.31
C GLU A 104 -0.93 -25.81 -1.07
N LEU A 105 -1.07 -24.51 -1.33
CA LEU A 105 -0.70 -23.88 -2.59
C LEU A 105 0.72 -23.31 -2.56
N PHE A 106 1.20 -22.85 -1.40
CA PHE A 106 2.49 -22.20 -1.23
C PHE A 106 3.40 -23.00 -0.29
N ASP A 107 4.56 -23.40 -0.78
CA ASP A 107 5.60 -24.09 0.00
C ASP A 107 6.37 -23.14 0.94
N GLY A 108 6.23 -21.82 0.73
CA GLY A 108 6.84 -20.80 1.58
C GLY A 108 6.62 -19.38 1.05
N GLY A 109 7.00 -18.39 1.87
CA GLY A 109 6.86 -16.99 1.52
C GLY A 109 7.98 -16.10 2.06
N VAL A 110 8.30 -15.04 1.32
CA VAL A 110 9.16 -13.94 1.77
C VAL A 110 8.29 -12.70 1.91
N ASP A 111 7.93 -12.38 3.16
CA ASP A 111 7.32 -11.12 3.56
C ASP A 111 8.46 -10.14 3.93
N TRP A 112 8.69 -9.12 3.09
CA TRP A 112 9.71 -8.11 3.32
C TRP A 112 9.09 -6.76 3.70
N GLU A 113 9.21 -6.34 4.95
CA GLU A 113 8.64 -5.06 5.43
C GLU A 113 7.13 -4.97 5.15
N GLY A 114 6.41 -6.09 5.27
CA GLY A 114 5.00 -6.15 4.94
C GLY A 114 4.12 -5.33 5.87
N THR A 115 3.09 -4.71 5.31
CA THR A 115 2.08 -4.06 6.14
C THR A 115 1.33 -5.11 6.98
N PHE A 116 1.20 -4.82 8.27
CA PHE A 116 0.33 -5.58 9.16
C PHE A 116 -0.97 -4.81 9.34
N VAL A 117 -2.09 -5.43 8.95
CA VAL A 117 -3.44 -4.84 9.06
C VAL A 117 -4.34 -5.90 9.66
N ASP A 118 -4.92 -5.58 10.80
CA ASP A 118 -6.01 -6.32 11.43
C ASP A 118 -7.16 -5.36 11.75
N ALA A 119 -8.23 -5.86 12.37
CA ALA A 119 -9.38 -5.03 12.74
C ALA A 119 -9.11 -4.12 13.96
N GLY A 120 -8.02 -4.33 14.68
CA GLY A 120 -7.61 -3.56 15.84
C GLY A 120 -6.60 -2.46 15.48
N ALA A 121 -6.04 -1.82 16.51
CA ALA A 121 -4.93 -0.87 16.40
C ALA A 121 -3.77 -1.41 17.26
N PRO A 122 -2.50 -1.04 16.97
CA PRO A 122 -2.05 -0.10 15.93
C PRO A 122 -1.84 -0.77 14.56
N ASN A 123 -2.18 -0.06 13.49
CA ASN A 123 -1.83 -0.42 12.12
C ASN A 123 -1.80 0.81 11.19
N ILE A 124 -1.32 0.64 9.96
CA ILE A 124 -1.18 1.77 9.01
C ILE A 124 -2.51 2.50 8.72
N LEU A 125 -3.66 1.83 8.80
CA LEU A 125 -4.98 2.44 8.59
C LEU A 125 -5.46 3.25 9.81
N THR A 126 -4.89 3.04 10.99
CA THR A 126 -5.20 3.83 12.20
C THR A 126 -4.20 4.94 12.41
N ASP A 127 -2.93 4.71 12.09
CA ASP A 127 -1.83 5.59 12.50
C ASP A 127 -1.54 6.65 11.41
N LEU A 128 -1.64 6.28 10.13
CA LEU A 128 -1.33 7.18 9.01
C LEU A 128 -2.34 8.31 8.82
N PRO A 129 -3.68 8.10 8.90
CA PRO A 129 -4.63 9.18 8.62
C PRO A 129 -4.48 10.38 9.57
N PRO A 130 -4.36 10.21 10.90
CA PRO A 130 -4.06 11.32 11.80
C PRO A 130 -2.78 12.08 11.41
N ALA A 131 -1.73 11.37 11.00
CA ALA A 131 -0.47 12.00 10.62
C ALA A 131 -0.61 12.89 9.39
N ILE A 132 -1.21 12.37 8.31
CA ILE A 132 -1.44 13.10 7.06
C ILE A 132 -2.35 14.31 7.28
N LEU A 133 -3.42 14.16 8.07
CA LEU A 133 -4.37 15.24 8.33
C LEU A 133 -3.75 16.39 9.15
N ASN A 134 -2.88 16.08 10.10
CA ASN A 134 -2.27 17.09 10.98
C ASN A 134 -0.98 17.70 10.41
N PHE A 135 -0.32 17.06 9.44
CA PHE A 135 0.96 17.53 8.92
C PHE A 135 0.95 18.98 8.38
N PRO A 136 -0.07 19.44 7.63
CA PRO A 136 -0.11 20.83 7.16
C PRO A 136 -0.10 21.87 8.28
N ASP A 137 -0.89 21.66 9.34
CA ASP A 137 -0.93 22.55 10.51
C ASP A 137 0.37 22.49 11.32
N TYR A 138 0.98 21.31 11.39
CA TYR A 138 2.30 21.14 12.00
C TYR A 138 3.38 21.94 11.25
N ALA A 139 3.41 21.84 9.92
CA ALA A 139 4.34 22.60 9.08
C ALA A 139 4.10 24.12 9.19
N ALA A 140 2.83 24.56 9.16
CA ALA A 140 2.46 25.97 9.32
C ALA A 140 2.85 26.54 10.69
N SER A 141 2.91 25.69 11.73
CA SER A 141 3.39 26.08 13.06
C SER A 141 4.92 26.28 13.17
N GLY A 142 5.66 26.10 12.07
CA GLY A 142 7.12 26.09 12.08
C GLY A 142 7.69 24.85 12.78
N PHE A 143 7.04 23.70 12.60
CA PHE A 143 7.42 22.43 13.22
C PHE A 143 7.41 22.45 14.76
N SER A 144 6.52 23.25 15.36
CA SER A 144 6.43 23.37 16.82
C SER A 144 5.95 22.06 17.47
N PRO A 145 6.76 21.44 18.35
CA PRO A 145 6.37 20.19 19.03
C PRO A 145 5.21 20.40 20.02
N ASN A 146 4.91 21.65 20.38
CA ASN A 146 3.83 22.00 21.30
C ASN A 146 2.49 22.26 20.61
N SER A 147 2.46 22.31 19.27
CA SER A 147 1.24 22.48 18.48
C SER A 147 0.26 21.34 18.71
N THR A 148 -1.04 21.61 18.56
CA THR A 148 -2.08 20.56 18.60
C THR A 148 -1.81 19.49 17.54
N ALA A 149 -1.37 19.90 16.35
CA ALA A 149 -1.01 19.01 15.25
C ALA A 149 0.11 18.04 15.63
N ALA A 150 1.22 18.52 16.20
CA ALA A 150 2.31 17.65 16.64
C ALA A 150 1.86 16.64 17.71
N LYS A 151 1.04 17.09 18.68
CA LYS A 151 0.49 16.22 19.73
C LYS A 151 -0.42 15.14 19.16
N ASN A 152 -1.22 15.46 18.16
CA ASN A 152 -2.08 14.50 17.47
C ASN A 152 -1.26 13.46 16.69
N ILE A 153 -0.19 13.89 16.00
CA ILE A 153 0.73 12.99 15.28
C ILE A 153 1.41 12.02 16.27
N VAL A 154 1.93 12.54 17.39
CA VAL A 154 2.54 11.70 18.44
C VAL A 154 1.52 10.77 19.11
N ALA A 155 0.29 11.24 19.34
CA ALA A 155 -0.78 10.42 19.89
C ALA A 155 -1.20 9.25 18.97
N ALA A 156 -0.95 9.37 17.66
CA ALA A 156 -1.13 8.30 16.68
C ALA A 156 0.04 7.29 16.65
N GLY A 157 1.04 7.43 17.53
CA GLY A 157 2.14 6.46 17.69
C GLY A 157 3.46 6.86 17.04
N TYR A 158 3.53 8.04 16.41
CA TYR A 158 4.79 8.53 15.83
C TYR A 158 5.77 8.98 16.93
N PRO A 159 7.07 8.69 16.79
CA PRO A 159 8.07 9.28 17.69
C PRO A 159 8.09 10.79 17.52
N PRO A 160 8.44 11.57 18.56
CA PRO A 160 8.61 13.02 18.43
C PRO A 160 9.51 13.37 17.24
N ASP A 161 9.16 14.42 16.51
CA ASP A 161 9.93 14.84 15.35
C ASP A 161 11.36 15.29 15.75
N ILE A 162 12.28 15.15 14.80
CA ILE A 162 13.64 15.69 14.92
C ILE A 162 13.74 16.88 13.98
N VAL A 163 13.89 18.08 14.56
CA VAL A 163 13.94 19.34 13.80
C VAL A 163 15.33 19.95 13.87
N SER A 164 15.88 20.32 12.72
CA SER A 164 17.14 21.06 12.58
C SER A 164 16.94 22.25 11.65
N GLY A 165 16.88 23.46 12.22
CA GLY A 165 16.51 24.67 11.47
C GLY A 165 15.11 24.55 10.90
N SER A 166 14.99 24.64 9.57
CA SER A 166 13.72 24.45 8.84
C SER A 166 13.52 23.03 8.33
N VAL A 167 14.33 22.07 8.76
CA VAL A 167 14.25 20.66 8.34
C VAL A 167 13.60 19.85 9.44
N SER A 168 12.49 19.19 9.11
CA SER A 168 11.76 18.24 9.94
C SER A 168 12.04 16.82 9.43
N LEU A 169 12.36 15.88 10.33
CA LEU A 169 12.54 14.47 9.94
C LEU A 169 11.24 13.90 9.39
N TRP A 170 10.09 14.16 10.02
CA TRP A 170 8.78 13.81 9.46
C TRP A 170 8.59 14.41 8.05
N GLY A 171 9.01 15.66 7.84
CA GLY A 171 8.94 16.33 6.54
C GLY A 171 9.83 15.71 5.45
N LEU A 172 10.98 15.14 5.82
CA LEU A 172 11.83 14.40 4.87
C LEU A 172 11.17 13.12 4.36
N TYR A 173 10.27 12.52 5.13
CA TYR A 173 9.50 11.34 4.76
C TYR A 173 8.10 11.68 4.20
N ASN A 174 7.69 12.95 4.19
CA ASN A 174 6.45 13.44 3.58
C ASN A 174 6.62 13.83 2.09
N ALA A 175 7.87 13.93 1.59
CA ALA A 175 8.20 14.41 0.26
C ALA A 175 8.60 13.30 -0.75
N GLN A 176 8.32 12.03 -0.43
CA GLN A 176 8.45 10.88 -1.33
C GLN A 176 7.07 10.43 -1.79
#